data_AF-A0A413RPK7-F1
#
_entry.id   AF-A0A413RPK7-F1
#
_cell.length_a   1.000
_cell.length_b   1.000
_cell.length_c   1.000
_cell.angle_alpha   90.00
_cell.angle_beta   90.00
_cell.angle_gamma   90.00
#
_symmetry.space_group_name_H-M   'P 1'
#
loop_
_entity.id
_entity.type
_entity.pdbx_description
1 polymer ?
#
loop_
_entity_poly.entity_id
_entity_poly.type
_entity_poly.pdbx_seq_one_letter_code
_entity_poly.pdbx_strand_id
1 'polypeptide(L)'
;MSEHEHDDQHDHDDEHDEATHGTDPLTGIDPADLHAAVDALAASLHSYVDTAVGVRAEFGAQEADEDPRILSLESEIGGHNAALYDLLHARLGLHADLTGMSWGDEEEGDADAAPAEPDVETFHVGFVVTRGASAGDRTLDSVLDVVESGGAEIAQAVVDSGFDVHEWGVSRGAPVLFDEDADDEEQE
;
A
#
# COMPACT_ATOMS: atom_id res chain seq x y z
N MET A 1 16.13 10.77 -53.81
CA MET A 1 16.97 10.81 -52.59
C MET A 1 16.58 12.08 -51.89
N SER A 2 15.73 11.95 -50.87
CA SER A 2 15.25 13.07 -50.07
C SER A 2 15.47 12.66 -48.64
N GLU A 3 16.63 13.05 -48.11
CA GLU A 3 16.91 13.03 -46.68
C GLU A 3 16.01 14.10 -46.03
N HIS A 4 15.22 13.67 -45.06
CA HIS A 4 14.63 14.55 -44.04
C HIS A 4 15.25 14.09 -42.73
N GLU A 5 16.30 14.80 -42.31
CA GLU A 5 16.71 14.84 -40.91
C GLU A 5 15.63 15.61 -40.15
N HIS A 6 14.93 14.91 -39.26
CA HIS A 6 14.16 15.51 -38.18
C HIS A 6 14.94 15.25 -36.90
N ASP A 7 15.62 16.28 -36.45
CA ASP A 7 16.24 16.37 -35.13
C ASP A 7 15.18 16.93 -34.18
N ASP A 8 14.33 16.04 -33.65
CA ASP A 8 13.40 16.36 -32.56
C ASP A 8 14.00 15.83 -31.26
N GLN A 9 14.97 16.59 -30.75
CA GLN A 9 15.52 16.47 -29.41
C GLN A 9 14.45 16.96 -28.42
N HIS A 10 13.63 16.03 -27.92
CA HIS A 10 12.78 16.27 -26.78
C HIS A 10 13.62 16.09 -25.51
N ASP A 11 14.13 17.22 -24.99
CA ASP A 11 14.51 17.35 -23.57
C ASP A 11 13.24 17.13 -22.74
N HIS A 12 13.09 15.92 -22.22
CA HIS A 12 12.23 15.68 -21.07
C HIS A 12 13.07 15.99 -19.85
N ASP A 13 12.85 17.17 -19.26
CA ASP A 13 13.29 17.51 -17.90
C ASP A 13 12.63 16.51 -16.93
N ASP A 14 13.26 15.35 -16.75
CA ASP A 14 13.15 14.55 -15.53
C ASP A 14 13.98 15.27 -14.44
N GLU A 15 13.58 16.48 -14.07
CA GLU A 15 14.02 17.14 -12.82
C GLU A 15 13.32 16.45 -11.63
N HIS A 16 13.52 15.14 -11.48
CA HIS A 16 13.35 14.49 -10.19
C HIS A 16 14.51 14.98 -9.32
N ASP A 17 14.20 15.90 -8.40
CA ASP A 17 15.12 16.66 -7.57
C ASP A 17 16.18 15.76 -6.90
N GLU A 18 17.36 15.66 -7.53
CA GLU A 18 18.51 14.84 -7.08
C GLU A 18 18.97 15.24 -5.66
N ALA A 19 18.57 16.44 -5.22
CA ALA A 19 18.80 16.98 -3.89
C ALA A 19 18.10 16.18 -2.77
N THR A 20 16.87 15.69 -3.00
CA THR A 20 16.08 15.01 -1.96
C THR A 20 16.48 13.55 -1.77
N HIS A 21 17.03 12.92 -2.81
CA HIS A 21 17.47 11.53 -2.82
C HIS A 21 19.01 11.38 -2.74
N GLY A 22 19.71 12.49 -2.53
CA GLY A 22 21.16 12.55 -2.38
C GLY A 22 21.66 11.95 -1.05
N THR A 23 22.96 11.67 -0.98
CA THR A 23 23.60 11.14 0.24
C THR A 23 23.95 12.20 1.28
N ASP A 24 23.88 13.47 0.89
CA ASP A 24 24.14 14.61 1.77
C ASP A 24 22.91 14.93 2.62
N PRO A 25 23.08 15.35 3.90
CA PRO A 25 21.95 15.71 4.75
C PRO A 25 21.12 16.87 4.19
N LEU A 26 19.79 16.73 4.24
CA LEU A 26 18.85 17.81 3.94
C LEU A 26 18.94 18.91 5.00
N THR A 27 18.96 20.18 4.57
CA THR A 27 19.00 21.35 5.46
C THR A 27 17.91 22.35 5.10
N GLY A 28 17.39 23.06 6.10
CA GLY A 28 16.40 24.13 5.88
C GLY A 28 14.98 23.67 5.54
N ILE A 29 14.62 22.40 5.83
CA ILE A 29 13.27 21.88 5.64
C ILE A 29 12.30 22.55 6.65
N ASP A 30 11.23 23.13 6.15
CA ASP A 30 10.09 23.60 6.94
C ASP A 30 9.06 22.47 7.08
N PRO A 31 8.72 22.00 8.30
CA PRO A 31 7.80 20.89 8.51
C PRO A 31 6.31 21.30 8.55
N ALA A 32 5.98 22.57 8.32
CA ALA A 32 4.62 23.08 8.54
C ALA A 32 3.54 22.35 7.71
N ASP A 33 3.83 22.00 6.45
CA ASP A 33 2.90 21.28 5.58
C ASP A 33 2.78 19.79 5.95
N LEU A 34 3.88 19.16 6.36
CA LEU A 34 3.88 17.80 6.91
C LEU A 34 2.99 17.71 8.16
N HIS A 35 3.12 18.67 9.09
CA HIS A 35 2.24 18.73 10.26
C HIS A 35 0.78 18.99 9.90
N ALA A 36 0.51 19.86 8.94
CA ALA A 36 -0.86 20.10 8.47
C ALA A 36 -1.50 18.85 7.86
N ALA A 37 -0.73 18.04 7.12
CA ALA A 37 -1.20 16.76 6.58
C ALA A 37 -1.52 15.74 7.69
N VAL A 38 -0.67 15.66 8.73
CA VAL A 38 -0.92 14.83 9.92
C VAL A 38 -2.17 15.29 10.67
N ASP A 39 -2.34 16.60 10.87
CA ASP A 39 -3.51 17.15 11.57
C ASP A 39 -4.82 16.84 10.82
N ALA A 40 -4.80 16.88 9.49
CA ALA A 40 -5.95 16.50 8.66
C ALA A 40 -6.28 15.01 8.80
N LEU A 41 -5.27 14.13 8.71
CA LEU A 41 -5.44 12.69 8.91
C LEU A 41 -6.00 12.38 10.30
N ALA A 42 -5.46 13.00 11.34
CA ALA A 42 -5.91 12.84 12.72
C ALA A 42 -7.38 13.26 12.89
N ALA A 43 -7.80 14.36 12.26
CA ALA A 43 -9.18 14.80 12.29
C ALA A 43 -10.14 13.78 11.65
N SER A 44 -9.79 13.21 10.50
CA SER A 44 -10.59 12.17 9.85
C SER A 44 -10.65 10.88 10.68
N LEU A 45 -9.54 10.47 11.31
CA LEU A 45 -9.51 9.32 12.22
C LEU A 45 -10.42 9.51 13.44
N HIS A 46 -10.42 10.70 14.05
CA HIS A 46 -11.36 11.00 15.13
C HIS A 46 -12.81 10.95 14.66
N SER A 47 -13.11 11.52 13.49
CA SER A 47 -14.44 11.46 12.89
C SER A 47 -14.89 10.01 12.61
N TYR A 48 -13.96 9.15 12.17
CA TYR A 48 -14.21 7.72 11.98
C TYR A 48 -14.60 7.04 13.28
N VAL A 49 -13.83 7.24 14.36
CA VAL A 49 -14.14 6.63 15.66
C VAL A 49 -15.52 7.07 16.17
N ASP A 50 -15.81 8.36 16.14
CA ASP A 50 -17.10 8.88 16.58
C ASP A 50 -18.27 8.31 15.76
N THR A 51 -18.08 8.22 14.44
CA THR A 51 -19.07 7.66 13.51
C THR A 51 -19.24 6.16 13.73
N ALA A 52 -18.16 5.40 13.86
CA ALA A 52 -18.17 3.96 14.09
C ALA A 52 -18.89 3.61 15.40
N VAL A 53 -18.58 4.32 16.49
CA VAL A 53 -19.30 4.14 17.76
C VAL A 53 -20.80 4.43 17.59
N GLY A 54 -21.15 5.48 16.84
CA GLY A 54 -22.54 5.79 16.51
C GLY A 54 -23.24 4.68 15.70
N VAL A 55 -22.63 4.25 14.60
CA VAL A 55 -23.14 3.20 13.71
C VAL A 55 -23.29 1.89 14.48
N ARG A 56 -22.31 1.49 15.30
CA ARG A 56 -22.37 0.27 16.14
C ARG A 56 -23.45 0.34 17.21
N ALA A 57 -23.91 1.54 17.61
CA ALA A 57 -25.07 1.70 18.48
C ALA A 57 -26.41 1.54 17.75
N GLU A 58 -26.42 1.67 16.42
CA GLU A 58 -27.61 1.57 15.56
C GLU A 58 -27.75 0.19 14.90
N PHE A 59 -26.64 -0.44 14.49
CA PHE A 59 -26.61 -1.62 13.61
C PHE A 59 -25.79 -2.80 14.19
N GLY A 60 -25.95 -3.98 13.60
CA GLY A 60 -25.11 -5.16 13.86
C GLY A 60 -23.70 -5.00 13.25
N ALA A 61 -22.73 -5.85 13.63
CA ALA A 61 -21.32 -5.66 13.23
C ALA A 61 -21.15 -5.70 11.70
N GLN A 62 -21.66 -6.76 11.07
CA GLN A 62 -21.66 -6.91 9.62
C GLN A 62 -22.31 -5.73 8.87
N GLU A 63 -23.42 -5.20 9.39
CA GLU A 63 -24.14 -4.10 8.75
C GLU A 63 -23.44 -2.75 8.95
N ALA A 64 -22.72 -2.60 10.07
CA ALA A 64 -21.94 -1.41 10.35
C ALA A 64 -20.71 -1.29 9.44
N ASP A 65 -20.08 -2.40 9.09
CA ASP A 65 -18.92 -2.42 8.19
C ASP A 65 -19.31 -1.99 6.76
N GLU A 66 -20.55 -2.25 6.36
CA GLU A 66 -21.09 -1.82 5.07
C GLU A 66 -21.74 -0.41 5.13
N ASP A 67 -21.70 0.28 6.28
CA ASP A 67 -22.35 1.59 6.42
C ASP A 67 -21.64 2.63 5.53
N PRO A 68 -22.36 3.34 4.66
CA PRO A 68 -21.75 4.28 3.71
C PRO A 68 -21.00 5.43 4.38
N ARG A 69 -21.32 5.76 5.64
CA ARG A 69 -20.59 6.79 6.42
C ARG A 69 -19.19 6.30 6.78
N ILE A 70 -19.07 5.02 7.16
CA ILE A 70 -17.81 4.36 7.50
C ILE A 70 -16.95 4.24 6.26
N LEU A 71 -17.50 3.68 5.18
CA LEU A 71 -16.79 3.52 3.90
C LEU A 71 -16.30 4.86 3.33
N SER A 72 -17.08 5.93 3.46
CA SER A 72 -16.66 7.27 3.03
C SER A 72 -15.47 7.80 3.85
N LEU A 73 -15.47 7.57 5.16
CA LEU A 73 -14.38 8.02 6.04
C LEU A 73 -13.12 7.18 5.82
N GLU A 74 -13.25 5.89 5.54
CA GLU A 74 -12.11 5.02 5.19
C GLU A 74 -11.46 5.46 3.89
N SER A 75 -12.27 5.79 2.87
CA SER A 75 -11.74 6.35 1.63
C SER A 75 -11.04 7.70 1.85
N GLU A 76 -11.56 8.56 2.72
CA GLU A 76 -10.95 9.85 3.06
C GLU A 76 -9.63 9.67 3.81
N ILE A 77 -9.61 8.79 4.83
CA ILE A 77 -8.41 8.44 5.61
C ILE A 77 -7.34 7.84 4.70
N GLY A 78 -7.71 6.91 3.82
CA GLY A 78 -6.79 6.35 2.82
C GLY A 78 -6.19 7.42 1.91
N GLY A 79 -7.00 8.40 1.49
CA GLY A 79 -6.55 9.55 0.70
C GLY A 79 -5.57 10.46 1.46
N HIS A 80 -5.90 10.83 2.70
CA HIS A 80 -5.01 11.63 3.55
C HIS A 80 -3.69 10.92 3.84
N ASN A 81 -3.75 9.62 4.04
CA ASN A 81 -2.57 8.82 4.30
C ASN A 81 -1.64 8.72 3.07
N ALA A 82 -2.20 8.46 1.89
CA ALA A 82 -1.42 8.47 0.64
C ALA A 82 -0.78 9.85 0.39
N ALA A 83 -1.52 10.93 0.64
CA ALA A 83 -1.00 12.28 0.50
C ALA A 83 0.16 12.58 1.48
N LEU A 84 0.08 12.08 2.71
CA LEU A 84 1.17 12.20 3.68
C LEU A 84 2.42 11.41 3.24
N TYR A 85 2.23 10.19 2.73
CA TYR A 85 3.32 9.39 2.16
C TYR A 85 4.01 10.13 1.01
N ASP A 86 3.25 10.61 0.03
CA ASP A 86 3.77 11.34 -1.12
C ASP A 86 4.52 12.60 -0.69
N LEU A 87 4.00 13.31 0.32
CA LEU A 87 4.63 14.52 0.84
C LEU A 87 5.94 14.23 1.58
N LEU A 88 5.99 13.15 2.37
CA LEU A 88 7.22 12.70 3.04
C LEU A 88 8.27 12.25 2.02
N HIS A 89 7.85 11.50 1.00
CA HIS A 89 8.73 11.08 -0.08
C HIS A 89 9.27 12.30 -0.85
N ALA A 90 8.40 13.23 -1.25
CA ALA A 90 8.79 14.42 -2.01
C ALA A 90 9.68 15.39 -1.22
N ARG A 91 9.46 15.54 0.09
CA ARG A 91 10.19 16.52 0.92
C ARG A 91 11.45 15.97 1.55
N LEU A 92 11.45 14.68 1.89
CA LEU A 92 12.49 14.07 2.72
C LEU A 92 13.17 12.88 2.04
N GLY A 93 12.67 12.42 0.89
CA GLY A 93 13.18 11.23 0.21
C GLY A 93 12.91 9.95 1.00
N LEU A 94 12.03 10.02 2.01
CA LEU A 94 11.71 8.92 2.89
C LEU A 94 10.56 8.11 2.31
N HIS A 95 10.81 6.82 2.12
CA HIS A 95 9.76 5.82 1.95
C HIS A 95 9.29 5.44 3.35
N ALA A 96 8.26 6.14 3.83
CA ALA A 96 7.77 5.95 5.19
C ALA A 96 6.75 4.82 5.23
N ASP A 97 7.03 3.75 5.96
CA ASP A 97 6.09 2.63 6.17
C ASP A 97 4.99 2.97 7.20
N LEU A 98 4.56 4.23 7.26
CA LEU A 98 3.68 4.77 8.31
C LEU A 98 2.28 4.13 8.36
N THR A 99 1.91 3.36 7.34
CA THR A 99 0.68 2.55 7.29
C THR A 99 0.88 1.16 6.74
N GLY A 100 2.14 0.71 6.62
CA GLY A 100 2.38 -0.72 6.58
C GLY A 100 2.00 -1.23 7.96
N MET A 101 0.93 -2.02 8.07
CA MET A 101 0.55 -2.62 9.34
C MET A 101 1.69 -3.52 9.82
N SER A 102 2.61 -3.00 10.65
CA SER A 102 3.52 -3.84 11.41
C SER A 102 2.77 -4.27 12.67
N TRP A 103 2.06 -5.40 12.60
CA TRP A 103 1.62 -6.11 13.79
C TRP A 103 2.85 -6.75 14.44
N GLY A 104 3.74 -5.92 14.98
CA GLY A 104 4.84 -6.40 15.79
C GLY A 104 4.30 -6.73 17.17
N ASP A 105 3.94 -7.99 17.41
CA ASP A 105 3.70 -8.44 18.78
C ASP A 105 5.05 -8.82 19.39
N GLU A 106 5.61 -7.90 20.17
CA GLU A 106 6.67 -8.23 21.12
C GLU A 106 6.07 -9.15 22.18
N GLU A 107 6.08 -10.47 21.94
CA GLU A 107 5.61 -11.45 22.91
C GLU A 107 6.44 -11.40 24.21
N GLU A 108 5.84 -10.90 25.29
CA GLU A 108 6.23 -11.27 26.65
C GLU A 108 5.92 -12.77 26.83
N GLY A 109 6.91 -13.61 26.52
CA GLY A 109 6.75 -15.07 26.48
C GLY A 109 6.16 -15.70 27.74
N ASP A 110 5.04 -16.40 27.56
CA ASP A 110 4.53 -17.38 28.50
C ASP A 110 5.16 -18.75 28.22
N ALA A 111 5.81 -19.33 29.23
CA ALA A 111 6.66 -20.51 29.08
C ALA A 111 5.90 -21.84 28.89
N ASP A 112 4.56 -21.81 28.84
CA ASP A 112 3.68 -22.98 28.75
C ASP A 112 2.75 -22.99 27.51
N ALA A 113 3.00 -22.15 26.49
CA ALA A 113 2.21 -22.17 25.25
C ALA A 113 2.49 -23.42 24.36
N ALA A 114 1.47 -23.86 23.63
CA ALA A 114 1.52 -24.95 22.64
C ALA A 114 2.66 -24.72 21.60
N PRO A 115 3.14 -25.75 20.86
CA PRO A 115 4.17 -25.52 19.84
C PRO A 115 3.71 -24.40 18.91
N ALA A 116 4.54 -23.36 18.83
CA ALA A 116 4.26 -22.17 18.05
C ALA A 116 3.77 -22.57 16.66
N GLU A 117 2.68 -21.95 16.22
CA GLU A 117 2.25 -22.00 14.83
C GLU A 117 3.45 -21.60 13.94
N PRO A 118 3.57 -22.14 12.71
CA PRO A 118 4.64 -21.72 11.83
C PRO A 118 4.67 -20.19 11.74
N ASP A 119 5.87 -19.62 11.74
CA ASP A 119 6.11 -18.19 11.61
C ASP A 119 5.66 -17.74 10.20
N VAL A 120 4.36 -17.49 10.06
CA VAL A 120 3.72 -17.06 8.81
C VAL A 120 3.74 -15.54 8.81
N GLU A 121 4.54 -14.97 7.93
CA GLU A 121 4.67 -13.53 7.74
C GLU A 121 4.08 -13.12 6.38
N THR A 122 3.36 -12.01 6.34
CA THR A 122 2.71 -11.53 5.12
C THR A 122 3.43 -10.31 4.56
N PHE A 123 3.87 -10.42 3.31
CA PHE A 123 4.58 -9.36 2.60
C PHE A 123 3.67 -8.72 1.55
N HIS A 124 3.61 -7.39 1.53
CA HIS A 124 2.73 -6.63 0.64
C HIS A 124 3.53 -5.85 -0.41
N VAL A 125 3.04 -5.82 -1.65
CA VAL A 125 3.62 -5.06 -2.76
C VAL A 125 2.54 -4.18 -3.39
N GLY A 126 2.79 -2.87 -3.48
CA GLY A 126 1.84 -1.89 -4.01
C GLY A 126 2.40 -1.14 -5.23
N PHE A 127 1.53 -0.85 -6.20
CA PHE A 127 1.88 -0.05 -7.38
C PHE A 127 0.83 1.03 -7.64
N VAL A 128 1.27 2.28 -7.81
CA VAL A 128 0.45 3.36 -8.36
C VAL A 128 0.79 3.52 -9.84
N VAL A 129 -0.12 3.12 -10.72
CA VAL A 129 0.16 3.04 -12.15
C VAL A 129 -0.61 4.10 -12.92
N THR A 130 0.14 4.94 -13.64
CA THR A 130 -0.40 5.85 -14.66
C THR A 130 0.04 5.39 -16.05
N ARG A 131 -0.74 5.74 -17.07
CA ARG A 131 -0.41 5.37 -18.45
C ARG A 131 0.64 6.33 -19.01
N GLY A 132 1.86 5.82 -19.21
CA GLY A 132 2.93 6.54 -19.92
C GLY A 132 2.74 6.55 -21.44
N ALA A 133 3.42 7.47 -22.13
CA ALA A 133 3.35 7.60 -23.60
C ALA A 133 3.83 6.34 -24.34
N SER A 134 4.75 5.57 -23.74
CA SER A 134 5.28 4.30 -24.25
C SER A 134 4.33 3.11 -24.08
N ALA A 135 3.19 3.27 -23.39
CA ALA A 135 2.21 2.20 -23.21
C ALA A 135 1.54 1.78 -24.53
N GLY A 136 1.63 2.60 -25.58
CA GLY A 136 0.94 2.35 -26.85
C GLY A 136 -0.57 2.33 -26.63
N ASP A 137 -1.27 1.35 -27.19
CA ASP A 137 -2.73 1.17 -27.04
C ASP A 137 -3.14 0.43 -25.75
N ARG A 138 -2.20 0.04 -24.89
CA ARG A 138 -2.50 -0.70 -23.65
C ARG A 138 -3.33 0.13 -22.69
N THR A 139 -4.32 -0.52 -22.06
CA THR A 139 -5.16 0.08 -21.01
C THR A 139 -4.60 -0.27 -19.64
N LEU A 140 -5.05 0.43 -18.59
CA LEU A 140 -4.70 0.09 -17.21
C LEU A 140 -5.21 -1.30 -16.80
N ASP A 141 -6.16 -1.89 -17.54
CA ASP A 141 -6.62 -3.26 -17.28
C ASP A 141 -5.50 -4.27 -17.55
N SER A 142 -4.63 -4.01 -18.54
CA SER A 142 -3.48 -4.87 -18.85
C SER A 142 -2.36 -4.83 -17.81
N VAL A 143 -2.44 -3.92 -16.83
CA VAL A 143 -1.48 -3.85 -15.72
C VAL A 143 -1.64 -5.06 -14.81
N LEU A 144 -2.87 -5.56 -14.63
CA LEU A 144 -3.12 -6.73 -13.78
C LEU A 144 -2.35 -7.94 -14.29
N ASP A 145 -2.38 -8.19 -15.60
CA ASP A 145 -1.63 -9.29 -16.23
C ASP A 145 -0.11 -9.17 -16.03
N VAL A 146 0.42 -7.94 -16.04
CA VAL A 146 1.85 -7.67 -15.81
C VAL A 146 2.22 -7.93 -14.34
N VAL A 147 1.40 -7.44 -13.42
CA VAL A 147 1.62 -7.62 -11.97
C VAL A 147 1.45 -9.08 -11.58
N GLU A 148 0.49 -9.79 -12.16
CA GLU A 148 0.30 -11.24 -11.97
C GLU A 148 1.53 -12.02 -12.46
N SER A 149 2.01 -11.73 -13.67
CA SER A 149 3.24 -12.37 -14.18
C SER A 149 4.45 -12.10 -13.29
N GLY A 150 4.62 -10.87 -12.80
CA GLY A 150 5.71 -10.52 -11.88
C GLY A 150 5.55 -11.18 -10.50
N GLY A 151 4.32 -11.26 -9.99
CA GLY A 151 4.00 -11.94 -8.74
C GLY A 151 4.36 -13.43 -8.78
N ALA A 152 4.08 -14.10 -9.90
CA ALA A 152 4.46 -15.50 -10.10
C ALA A 152 5.99 -15.68 -10.08
N GLU A 153 6.73 -14.79 -10.72
CA GLU A 153 8.20 -14.80 -10.71
C GLU A 153 8.77 -14.56 -9.30
N ILE A 154 8.19 -13.63 -8.55
CA ILE A 154 8.58 -13.34 -7.17
C ILE A 154 8.28 -14.53 -6.26
N ALA A 155 7.08 -15.11 -6.34
CA ALA A 155 6.70 -16.29 -5.57
C ALA A 155 7.68 -17.45 -5.82
N GLN A 156 8.04 -17.69 -7.09
CA GLN A 156 9.03 -18.71 -7.43
C GLN A 156 10.42 -18.39 -6.87
N ALA A 157 10.86 -17.13 -6.92
CA ALA A 157 12.15 -16.72 -6.36
C ALA A 157 12.22 -16.90 -4.83
N VAL A 158 11.10 -16.68 -4.13
CA VAL A 158 10.96 -16.93 -2.69
C VAL A 158 11.08 -18.42 -2.38
N VAL A 159 10.39 -19.27 -3.15
CA VAL A 159 10.53 -20.74 -3.07
C VAL A 159 11.96 -21.20 -3.33
N ASP A 160 12.58 -20.68 -4.39
CA ASP A 160 13.97 -21.01 -4.75
C ASP A 160 14.97 -20.56 -3.67
N SER A 161 14.59 -19.58 -2.84
CA SER A 161 15.38 -19.08 -1.71
C SER A 161 15.22 -19.93 -0.44
N GLY A 162 14.35 -20.95 -0.46
CA GLY A 162 14.16 -21.91 0.63
C GLY A 162 13.01 -21.59 1.58
N PHE A 163 12.10 -20.70 1.20
CA PHE A 163 10.86 -20.41 1.93
C PHE A 163 9.68 -21.12 1.28
N ASP A 164 8.61 -21.37 2.03
CA ASP A 164 7.37 -21.94 1.49
C ASP A 164 6.38 -20.80 1.18
N VAL A 165 5.86 -20.76 -0.05
CA VAL A 165 4.78 -19.85 -0.44
C VAL A 165 3.49 -20.65 -0.51
N HIS A 166 2.61 -20.44 0.47
CA HIS A 166 1.34 -21.15 0.58
C HIS A 166 0.29 -20.58 -0.38
N GLU A 167 0.19 -19.25 -0.44
CA GLU A 167 -0.77 -18.55 -1.29
C GLU A 167 -0.20 -17.20 -1.74
N TRP A 168 -0.57 -16.75 -2.94
CA TRP A 168 -0.30 -15.40 -3.43
C TRP A 168 -1.38 -15.00 -4.44
N GLY A 169 -1.59 -13.69 -4.62
CA GLY A 169 -2.56 -13.18 -5.56
C GLY A 169 -2.34 -11.73 -5.92
N VAL A 170 -3.10 -11.25 -6.90
CA VAL A 170 -3.12 -9.84 -7.32
C VAL A 170 -4.56 -9.40 -7.45
N SER A 171 -4.88 -8.26 -6.84
CA SER A 171 -6.21 -7.66 -6.87
C SER A 171 -6.16 -6.22 -7.35
N ARG A 172 -7.31 -5.71 -7.80
CA ARG A 172 -7.50 -4.29 -8.16
C ARG A 172 -8.59 -3.69 -7.28
N GLY A 173 -8.26 -2.62 -6.58
CA GLY A 173 -9.22 -1.78 -5.83
C GLY A 173 -9.48 -2.21 -4.39
N ALA A 174 -9.04 -3.40 -3.96
CA ALA A 174 -9.04 -3.85 -2.57
C ALA A 174 -7.82 -4.77 -2.34
N PRO A 175 -7.31 -4.93 -1.11
CA PRO A 175 -6.26 -5.91 -0.80
C PRO A 175 -6.68 -7.33 -1.19
N VAL A 176 -5.71 -8.20 -1.50
CA VAL A 176 -5.97 -9.64 -1.54
C VAL A 176 -6.17 -10.09 -0.09
N LEU A 177 -7.35 -10.61 0.22
CA LEU A 177 -7.63 -11.22 1.51
C LEU A 177 -7.34 -12.72 1.37
N PHE A 178 -6.46 -13.23 2.21
CA PHE A 178 -6.21 -14.66 2.35
C PHE A 178 -7.02 -15.13 3.56
N ASP A 179 -7.79 -16.21 3.41
CA ASP A 179 -8.59 -16.75 4.52
C ASP A 179 -7.64 -17.33 5.59
N GLU A 180 -7.63 -16.75 6.79
CA GLU A 180 -6.92 -17.31 7.95
C GLU A 180 -7.69 -18.46 8.62
N ASP A 181 -8.92 -18.74 8.18
CA ASP A 181 -9.86 -19.68 8.82
C ASP A 181 -10.39 -20.79 7.88
N ALA A 182 -9.64 -21.21 6.87
CA ALA A 182 -10.03 -22.34 6.02
C ALA A 182 -9.68 -23.71 6.66
N ASP A 183 -10.01 -23.91 7.94
CA ASP A 183 -9.73 -25.17 8.65
C ASP A 183 -10.90 -25.70 9.51
N ASP A 184 -12.15 -25.32 9.20
CA ASP A 184 -13.32 -25.98 9.77
C ASP A 184 -14.43 -26.09 8.72
N GLU A 185 -14.40 -27.16 7.91
CA GLU A 185 -15.59 -27.90 7.44
C GLU A 185 -15.17 -29.04 6.48
N GLU A 186 -14.76 -30.19 7.03
CA GLU A 186 -15.10 -31.51 6.46
C GLU A 186 -14.84 -32.63 7.49
N GLN A 187 -15.73 -32.76 8.48
CA GLN A 187 -15.91 -34.02 9.22
C GLN A 187 -17.42 -34.38 9.33
N GLU A 188 -17.76 -35.44 8.57
CA GLU A 188 -19.01 -36.25 8.48
C GLU A 188 -20.27 -35.70 7.79
#